data_AF-A0A8J3IIX3-F1
#
_entry.id   AF-A0A8J3IIX3-F1
#
_cell.length_a   1.000
_cell.length_b   1.000
_cell.length_c   1.000
_cell.angle_alpha   90.00
_cell.angle_beta   90.00
_cell.angle_gamma   90.00
#
_symmetry.space_group_name_H-M   'P 1'
#
loop_
_entity.id
_entity.type
_entity.pdbx_description
1 polymer ?
#
loop_
_entity_poly.entity_id
_entity_poly.type
_entity_poly.pdbx_seq_one_letter_code
_entity_poly.pdbx_strand_id
1 'polypeptide(L)'
;MSSQAGEEWLSLREAAELLGMHPATVRLWADRHELPSRRTSGGHRRFRRADIEARLRQEAEPKPDPAAQVLIQSLLGRVRLAFTDGTLSTLPWYQHFDETVRDAYRHLGRRLLDLLRRALSNETDKETLQREAMELGTEYGTITSRSHVSVADAVRAFLYFHTLVDEGILQLAEVRGAREQDIPWVESLYQVQAITNEILPALIEAAHSFPHEQEASVPLNDLETIYSVKRFLVACLIIVEGYDCSCGWSQCVPILHVVTYDVISFKRFLPARNEGGRRR
;
A
#
# COMPACT_ATOMS: atom_id res chain seq x y z
N MET A 1 37.73 -30.95 0.75
CA MET A 1 37.40 -31.69 -0.49
C MET A 1 35.93 -31.41 -0.80
N SER A 2 35.62 -30.37 -1.58
CA SER A 2 34.23 -29.93 -1.80
C SER A 2 34.07 -29.40 -3.22
N SER A 3 34.15 -30.29 -4.21
CA SER A 3 34.03 -29.95 -5.63
C SER A 3 33.34 -31.07 -6.37
N GLN A 4 31.99 -31.13 -6.32
CA GLN A 4 31.19 -31.91 -7.27
C GLN A 4 29.67 -31.65 -7.29
N ALA A 5 29.12 -30.65 -6.58
CA ALA A 5 27.66 -30.40 -6.60
C ALA A 5 27.15 -29.87 -7.96
N GLY A 6 28.01 -29.24 -8.78
CA GLY A 6 27.65 -28.65 -10.08
C GLY A 6 27.64 -29.61 -11.27
N GLU A 7 28.17 -30.83 -11.12
CA GLU A 7 28.29 -31.81 -12.23
C GLU A 7 27.33 -32.99 -12.10
N GLU A 8 26.52 -33.06 -11.06
CA GLU A 8 25.63 -34.20 -10.87
C GLU A 8 24.49 -34.19 -11.91
N TRP A 9 24.36 -35.29 -12.64
CA TRP A 9 23.34 -35.46 -13.68
C TRP A 9 22.26 -36.42 -13.24
N LEU A 10 21.06 -35.88 -13.12
CA LEU A 10 19.86 -36.56 -12.66
C LEU A 10 19.10 -37.17 -13.84
N SER A 11 18.49 -38.32 -13.61
CA SER A 11 17.47 -38.89 -14.46
C SER A 11 16.19 -38.04 -14.43
N LEU A 12 15.29 -38.30 -15.39
CA LEU A 12 13.97 -37.65 -15.43
C LEU A 12 13.18 -37.87 -14.14
N ARG A 13 13.29 -39.05 -13.53
CA ARG A 13 12.54 -39.39 -12.32
C ARG A 13 13.10 -38.66 -11.11
N GLU A 14 14.42 -38.65 -10.93
CA GLU A 14 15.07 -37.90 -9.84
C GLU A 14 14.83 -36.39 -9.96
N ALA A 15 14.86 -35.84 -11.17
CA ALA A 15 14.52 -34.44 -11.41
C ALA A 15 13.04 -34.14 -11.07
N ALA A 16 12.12 -35.04 -11.41
CA ALA A 16 10.70 -34.92 -11.07
C ALA A 16 10.44 -35.01 -9.57
N GLU A 17 11.13 -35.92 -8.88
CA GLU A 17 11.07 -36.05 -7.42
C GLU A 17 11.61 -34.79 -6.72
N LEU A 18 12.72 -34.21 -7.19
CA LEU A 18 13.23 -32.94 -6.66
C LEU A 18 12.32 -31.74 -6.91
N LEU A 19 11.67 -31.68 -8.07
CA LEU A 19 10.72 -30.62 -8.42
C LEU A 19 9.35 -30.80 -7.77
N GLY A 20 9.06 -31.96 -7.17
CA GLY A 20 7.72 -32.28 -6.65
C GLY A 20 6.65 -32.39 -7.74
N MET A 21 7.04 -32.71 -8.99
CA MET A 21 6.16 -32.72 -10.17
C MET A 21 6.08 -34.11 -10.79
N HIS A 22 5.06 -34.34 -11.62
CA HIS A 22 4.95 -35.57 -12.40
C HIS A 22 6.04 -35.62 -13.51
N PRO A 23 6.68 -36.77 -13.80
CA PRO A 23 7.73 -36.88 -14.83
C PRO A 23 7.32 -36.42 -16.25
N ALA A 24 6.02 -36.46 -16.55
CA ALA A 24 5.48 -35.95 -17.80
C ALA A 24 5.65 -34.42 -17.94
N THR A 25 5.49 -33.67 -16.86
CA THR A 25 5.67 -32.20 -16.82
C THR A 25 7.13 -31.83 -17.06
N VAL A 26 8.06 -32.53 -16.37
CA VAL A 26 9.50 -32.31 -16.55
C VAL A 26 9.93 -32.64 -17.99
N ARG A 27 9.34 -33.67 -18.60
CA ARG A 27 9.59 -34.01 -20.01
C ARG A 27 9.10 -32.89 -20.94
N LEU A 28 7.90 -32.35 -20.71
CA LEU A 28 7.34 -31.24 -21.48
C LEU A 28 8.24 -29.99 -21.40
N TRP A 29 8.72 -29.65 -20.21
CA TRP A 29 9.64 -28.51 -20.02
C TRP A 29 10.97 -28.71 -20.74
N ALA A 30 11.48 -29.95 -20.73
CA ALA A 30 12.68 -30.31 -21.46
C ALA A 30 12.48 -30.29 -22.99
N ASP A 31 11.26 -30.54 -23.47
CA ASP A 31 10.89 -30.42 -24.90
C ASP A 31 10.75 -28.95 -25.33
N ARG A 32 10.29 -28.08 -24.43
CA ARG A 32 10.15 -26.63 -24.64
C ARG A 32 11.42 -25.81 -24.43
N HIS A 33 12.54 -26.48 -24.15
CA HIS A 33 13.82 -25.83 -23.78
C HIS A 33 13.75 -24.95 -22.52
N GLU A 34 12.70 -25.10 -21.71
CA GLU A 34 12.56 -24.41 -20.42
C GLU A 34 13.49 -25.03 -19.37
N LEU A 35 13.79 -26.32 -19.49
CA LEU A 35 14.73 -27.01 -18.60
C LEU A 35 15.89 -27.62 -19.41
N PRO A 36 17.13 -27.13 -19.25
CA PRO A 36 18.29 -27.68 -19.95
C PRO A 36 18.42 -29.18 -19.70
N SER A 37 18.53 -29.95 -20.78
CA SER A 37 18.70 -31.39 -20.70
C SER A 37 19.65 -31.88 -21.78
N ARG A 38 20.44 -32.91 -21.45
CA ARG A 38 21.24 -33.65 -22.42
C ARG A 38 20.64 -35.02 -22.64
N ARG A 39 20.85 -35.58 -23.84
CA ARG A 39 20.55 -37.00 -24.10
C ARG A 39 21.83 -37.83 -23.99
N THR A 40 21.71 -39.02 -23.42
CA THR A 40 22.77 -40.03 -23.49
C THR A 40 22.75 -40.72 -24.86
N SER A 41 23.78 -41.52 -25.17
CA SER A 41 23.82 -42.37 -26.37
C SER A 41 22.63 -43.33 -26.48
N GLY A 42 22.01 -43.70 -25.36
CA GLY A 42 20.76 -44.49 -25.30
C GLY A 42 19.47 -43.68 -25.40
N GLY A 43 19.53 -42.37 -25.68
CA GLY A 43 18.36 -41.51 -25.87
C GLY A 43 17.66 -41.03 -24.58
N HIS A 44 18.13 -41.43 -23.40
CA HIS A 44 17.56 -40.98 -22.14
C HIS A 44 17.94 -39.53 -21.81
N ARG A 45 16.99 -38.75 -21.32
CA ARG A 45 17.24 -37.38 -20.83
C ARG A 45 17.98 -37.39 -19.49
N ARG A 46 18.88 -36.45 -19.33
CA ARG A 46 19.62 -36.14 -18.10
C ARG A 46 19.62 -34.64 -17.85
N PHE A 47 19.46 -34.26 -16.59
CA PHE A 47 19.32 -32.89 -16.13
C PHE A 47 20.45 -32.57 -15.15
N ARG A 48 21.08 -31.40 -15.22
CA ARG A 48 22.06 -31.05 -14.17
C ARG A 48 21.30 -30.69 -12.91
N ARG A 49 21.74 -31.21 -11.76
CA ARG A 49 21.17 -30.84 -10.47
C ARG A 49 21.18 -29.32 -10.26
N ALA A 50 22.27 -28.65 -10.62
CA ALA A 50 22.38 -27.19 -10.54
C ALA A 50 21.28 -26.44 -11.33
N ASP A 51 20.87 -26.96 -12.49
CA ASP A 51 19.80 -26.38 -13.31
C ASP A 51 18.42 -26.62 -12.67
N ILE A 52 18.21 -27.79 -12.05
CA ILE A 52 17.00 -28.10 -11.28
C ILE A 52 16.89 -27.19 -10.05
N GLU A 53 17.97 -27.04 -9.29
CA GLU A 53 18.01 -26.19 -8.10
C GLU A 53 17.87 -24.70 -8.45
N ALA A 54 18.46 -24.25 -9.57
CA ALA A 54 18.25 -22.90 -10.08
C ALA A 54 16.78 -22.64 -10.44
N ARG A 55 16.10 -23.63 -11.01
CA ARG A 55 14.67 -23.56 -11.29
C ARG A 55 13.84 -23.50 -10.02
N LEU A 56 14.15 -24.33 -9.02
CA LEU A 56 13.49 -24.30 -7.71
C LEU A 56 13.63 -22.93 -7.03
N ARG A 57 14.80 -22.29 -7.14
CA ARG A 57 14.99 -20.91 -6.66
C ARG A 57 14.13 -19.90 -7.41
N GLN A 58 14.01 -20.02 -8.74
CA GLN A 58 13.15 -19.16 -9.56
C GLN A 58 11.65 -19.38 -9.33
N GLU A 59 11.21 -20.57 -8.92
CA GLU A 59 9.80 -20.83 -8.55
C GLU A 59 9.49 -20.45 -7.10
N ALA A 60 10.50 -20.51 -6.22
CA ALA A 60 10.39 -20.04 -4.84
C ALA A 60 10.39 -18.51 -4.73
N GLU A 61 10.93 -17.80 -5.72
CA GLU A 61 10.73 -16.35 -5.85
C GLU A 61 9.26 -16.08 -6.20
N PRO A 62 8.50 -15.37 -5.34
CA PRO A 62 7.13 -15.02 -5.65
C PRO A 62 7.12 -14.20 -6.95
N LYS A 63 6.52 -14.76 -8.00
CA LYS A 63 6.31 -14.00 -9.24
C LYS A 63 5.39 -12.81 -8.88
N PRO A 64 5.76 -11.57 -9.27
CA PRO A 64 4.91 -10.43 -8.95
C PRO A 64 3.55 -10.65 -9.59
N ASP A 65 2.48 -10.48 -8.81
CA ASP A 65 1.12 -10.61 -9.32
C ASP A 65 0.97 -9.73 -10.59
N PRO A 66 0.61 -10.29 -11.75
CA PRO A 66 0.33 -9.52 -12.95
C PRO A 66 -0.67 -8.38 -12.71
N ALA A 67 -1.55 -8.50 -11.71
CA ALA A 67 -2.42 -7.42 -11.25
C ALA A 67 -1.65 -6.27 -10.61
N ALA A 68 -0.76 -6.56 -9.66
CA ALA A 68 0.09 -5.56 -9.02
C ALA A 68 0.94 -4.80 -10.06
N GLN A 69 1.49 -5.50 -11.05
CA GLN A 69 2.25 -4.86 -12.13
C GLN A 69 1.40 -3.87 -12.94
N VAL A 70 0.18 -4.27 -13.35
CA VAL A 70 -0.73 -3.39 -14.08
C VAL A 70 -1.18 -2.19 -13.23
N LEU A 71 -1.41 -2.40 -11.93
CA LEU A 71 -1.75 -1.34 -10.98
C LEU A 71 -0.66 -0.28 -10.92
N ILE A 72 0.60 -0.71 -10.74
CA ILE A 72 1.74 0.19 -10.67
C ILE A 72 1.91 0.97 -11.98
N GLN A 73 1.75 0.31 -13.13
CA GLN A 73 1.83 1.00 -14.43
C GLN A 73 0.71 2.04 -14.61
N SER A 74 -0.51 1.72 -14.19
CA SER A 74 -1.65 2.66 -14.19
C SER A 74 -1.36 3.89 -13.32
N LEU A 75 -0.88 3.66 -12.09
CA LEU A 75 -0.51 4.72 -11.15
C LEU A 75 0.61 5.60 -11.71
N LEU A 76 1.69 5.00 -12.21
CA LEU A 76 2.80 5.75 -12.82
C LEU A 76 2.33 6.58 -14.02
N GLY A 77 1.43 6.05 -14.84
CA GLY A 77 0.81 6.77 -15.94
C GLY A 77 0.06 8.02 -15.47
N ARG A 78 -0.76 7.90 -14.43
CA ARG A 78 -1.54 9.01 -13.84
C ARG A 78 -0.66 10.09 -13.22
N VAL A 79 0.32 9.68 -12.43
CA VAL A 79 1.31 10.62 -11.86
C VAL A 79 2.02 11.35 -12.98
N ARG A 80 2.50 10.64 -14.01
CA ARG A 80 3.15 11.26 -15.16
C ARG A 80 2.24 12.26 -15.87
N LEU A 81 0.98 11.90 -16.12
CA LEU A 81 0.01 12.79 -16.77
C LEU A 81 -0.16 14.09 -15.99
N ALA A 82 -0.38 14.01 -14.67
CA ALA A 82 -0.54 15.19 -13.81
C ALA A 82 0.65 16.15 -13.84
N PHE A 83 1.87 15.64 -14.04
CA PHE A 83 3.07 16.47 -14.21
C PHE A 83 3.23 17.02 -15.63
N THR A 84 2.80 16.29 -16.67
CA THR A 84 3.02 16.68 -18.08
C THR A 84 1.90 17.52 -18.69
N ASP A 85 0.67 17.38 -18.22
CA ASP A 85 -0.50 18.07 -18.78
C ASP A 85 -0.69 19.50 -18.23
N GLY A 86 0.14 19.90 -17.26
CA GLY A 86 0.09 21.21 -16.63
C GLY A 86 -0.93 21.32 -15.49
N THR A 87 -1.68 20.28 -15.16
CA THR A 87 -2.71 20.27 -14.10
C THR A 87 -2.13 20.75 -12.77
N LEU A 88 -0.98 20.22 -12.36
CA LEU A 88 -0.32 20.64 -11.12
C LEU A 88 -0.04 22.14 -11.08
N SER A 89 0.34 22.75 -12.22
CA SER A 89 0.64 24.18 -12.29
C SER A 89 -0.59 25.08 -12.08
N THR A 90 -1.79 24.54 -12.26
CA THR A 90 -3.05 25.26 -11.99
C THR A 90 -3.46 25.25 -10.52
N LEU A 91 -2.86 24.39 -9.69
CA LEU A 91 -3.24 24.22 -8.30
C LEU A 91 -2.54 25.27 -7.43
N PRO A 92 -3.27 26.08 -6.63
CA PRO A 92 -2.66 27.14 -5.81
C PRO A 92 -1.59 26.61 -4.86
N TRP A 93 -1.85 25.48 -4.19
CA TRP A 93 -0.92 24.87 -3.24
C TRP A 93 0.39 24.46 -3.91
N TYR A 94 0.38 24.05 -5.19
CA TYR A 94 1.57 23.59 -5.91
C TYR A 94 2.52 24.75 -6.25
N GLN A 95 1.96 25.94 -6.47
CA GLN A 95 2.73 27.15 -6.77
C GLN A 95 3.56 27.63 -5.57
N HIS A 96 3.15 27.29 -4.34
CA HIS A 96 3.89 27.62 -3.12
C HIS A 96 5.14 26.76 -2.91
N PHE A 97 5.29 25.64 -3.63
CA PHE A 97 6.51 24.85 -3.62
C PHE A 97 7.50 25.44 -4.62
N ASP A 98 8.70 25.79 -4.18
CA ASP A 98 9.79 26.10 -5.11
C ASP A 98 10.35 24.82 -5.77
N GLU A 99 11.22 24.97 -6.77
CA GLU A 99 11.75 23.82 -7.51
C GLU A 99 12.61 22.88 -6.65
N THR A 100 13.29 23.41 -5.64
CA THR A 100 14.13 22.61 -4.73
C THR A 100 13.26 21.70 -3.87
N VAL A 101 12.18 22.24 -3.30
CA VAL A 101 11.22 21.46 -2.51
C VAL A 101 10.47 20.47 -3.39
N ARG A 102 10.08 20.86 -4.62
CA ARG A 102 9.47 19.93 -5.59
C ARG A 102 10.40 18.76 -5.90
N ASP A 103 11.68 19.01 -6.14
CA ASP A 103 12.66 17.94 -6.41
C ASP A 103 12.83 17.00 -5.21
N ALA A 104 12.87 17.54 -3.99
CA ALA A 104 12.93 16.75 -2.77
C ALA A 104 11.67 15.88 -2.61
N TYR A 105 10.47 16.44 -2.83
CA TYR A 105 9.21 15.70 -2.80
C TYR A 105 9.13 14.64 -3.91
N ARG A 106 9.62 14.93 -5.13
CA ARG A 106 9.70 13.94 -6.22
C ARG A 106 10.64 12.79 -5.88
N HIS A 107 11.70 13.03 -5.11
CA HIS A 107 12.57 11.96 -4.64
C HIS A 107 11.84 11.05 -3.64
N LEU A 108 11.17 11.63 -2.64
CA LEU A 108 10.35 10.87 -1.68
C LEU A 108 9.18 10.15 -2.35
N GLY A 109 8.54 10.76 -3.36
CA GLY A 109 7.46 10.14 -4.12
C GLY A 109 7.91 8.88 -4.88
N ARG A 110 9.14 8.89 -5.42
CA ARG A 110 9.73 7.68 -6.05
C ARG A 110 9.98 6.56 -5.04
N ARG A 111 10.41 6.89 -3.82
CA ARG A 111 10.56 5.91 -2.74
C ARG A 111 9.21 5.36 -2.29
N LEU A 112 8.18 6.21 -2.18
CA LEU A 112 6.81 5.77 -1.90
C LEU A 112 6.30 4.79 -2.96
N LEU A 113 6.54 5.08 -4.25
CA LEU A 113 6.14 4.18 -5.33
C LEU A 113 6.82 2.80 -5.24
N ASP A 114 8.10 2.74 -4.86
CA ASP A 114 8.76 1.45 -4.61
C ASP A 114 8.20 0.73 -3.38
N LEU A 115 7.91 1.46 -2.30
CA LEU A 115 7.28 0.90 -1.09
C LEU A 115 5.91 0.29 -1.41
N LEU A 116 5.07 1.02 -2.17
CA LEU A 116 3.77 0.53 -2.63
C LEU A 116 3.92 -0.69 -3.53
N ARG A 117 4.92 -0.72 -4.43
CA ARG A 117 5.20 -1.91 -5.26
C ARG A 117 5.49 -3.13 -4.39
N ARG A 118 6.40 -3.01 -3.42
CA ARG A 118 6.80 -4.11 -2.52
C ARG A 118 5.65 -4.61 -1.66
N ALA A 119 4.78 -3.70 -1.22
CA ALA A 119 3.56 -4.06 -0.51
C ALA A 119 2.63 -4.90 -1.38
N LEU A 120 2.35 -4.43 -2.60
CA LEU A 120 1.45 -5.09 -3.54
C LEU A 120 1.96 -6.45 -4.06
N SER A 121 3.28 -6.69 -4.02
CA SER A 121 3.87 -7.99 -4.38
C SER A 121 4.08 -8.93 -3.18
N ASN A 122 3.69 -8.52 -1.97
CA ASN A 122 3.92 -9.28 -0.73
C ASN A 122 5.40 -9.70 -0.54
N GLU A 123 6.34 -8.90 -1.06
CA GLU A 123 7.79 -9.15 -0.98
C GLU A 123 8.40 -8.78 0.38
N THR A 124 7.68 -8.00 1.19
CA THR A 124 8.19 -7.38 2.44
C THR A 124 7.19 -7.56 3.57
N ASP A 125 7.69 -7.78 4.79
CA ASP A 125 6.85 -7.90 5.97
C ASP A 125 6.18 -6.56 6.36
N LYS A 126 5.02 -6.65 7.00
CA LYS A 126 4.19 -5.49 7.34
C LYS A 126 4.88 -4.50 8.28
N GLU A 127 5.69 -4.97 9.22
CA GLU A 127 6.37 -4.10 10.20
C GLU A 127 7.44 -3.24 9.51
N THR A 128 8.20 -3.83 8.59
CA THR A 128 9.16 -3.10 7.76
C THR A 128 8.46 -2.07 6.88
N LEU A 129 7.36 -2.43 6.22
CA LEU A 129 6.58 -1.49 5.40
C LEU A 129 6.06 -0.29 6.21
N GLN A 130 5.55 -0.54 7.42
CA GLN A 130 5.06 0.52 8.31
C GLN A 130 6.19 1.44 8.79
N ARG A 131 7.35 0.89 9.15
CA ARG A 131 8.52 1.67 9.56
C ARG A 131 8.99 2.60 8.43
N GLU A 132 9.13 2.08 7.22
CA GLU A 132 9.54 2.88 6.06
C GLU A 132 8.49 3.96 5.71
N ALA A 133 7.20 3.68 5.87
CA ALA A 133 6.13 4.66 5.69
C ALA A 133 6.23 5.81 6.70
N MET A 134 6.47 5.50 7.97
CA MET A 134 6.70 6.49 9.04
C MET A 134 7.95 7.34 8.76
N GLU A 135 9.04 6.72 8.29
CA GLU A 135 10.27 7.41 7.87
C GLU A 135 9.99 8.37 6.70
N LEU A 136 9.27 7.93 5.67
CA LEU A 136 8.87 8.79 4.55
C LEU A 136 8.06 10.00 5.01
N GLY A 137 7.06 9.79 5.88
CA GLY A 137 6.28 10.88 6.44
C GLY A 137 7.16 11.86 7.24
N THR A 138 8.04 11.35 8.09
CA THR A 138 8.99 12.16 8.86
C THR A 138 9.89 13.00 7.96
N GLU A 139 10.38 12.44 6.86
CA GLU A 139 11.19 13.14 5.87
C GLU A 139 10.40 14.23 5.13
N TYR A 140 9.18 13.93 4.68
CA TYR A 140 8.28 14.94 4.10
C TYR A 140 8.05 16.11 5.07
N GLY A 141 7.74 15.81 6.33
CA GLY A 141 7.50 16.82 7.35
C GLY A 141 8.75 17.64 7.70
N THR A 142 9.93 17.00 7.72
CA THR A 142 11.21 17.68 7.94
C THR A 142 11.55 18.63 6.79
N ILE A 143 11.28 18.24 5.54
CA ILE A 143 11.44 19.14 4.39
C ILE A 143 10.44 20.29 4.49
N THR A 144 9.18 19.99 4.81
CA THR A 144 8.12 20.99 4.98
C THR A 144 8.55 22.07 5.97
N SER A 145 8.93 21.68 7.20
CA SER A 145 9.30 22.61 8.28
C SER A 145 10.57 23.42 8.02
N ARG A 146 11.49 22.90 7.19
CA ARG A 146 12.71 23.62 6.80
C ARG A 146 12.53 24.51 5.59
N SER A 147 11.34 24.53 5.00
CA SER A 147 11.00 25.27 3.79
C SER A 147 9.92 26.32 4.08
N HIS A 148 9.60 27.18 3.10
CA HIS A 148 8.51 28.15 3.23
C HIS A 148 7.13 27.55 2.88
N VAL A 149 7.03 26.22 2.78
CA VAL A 149 5.79 25.52 2.44
C VAL A 149 4.97 25.31 3.71
N SER A 150 3.69 25.71 3.66
CA SER A 150 2.79 25.48 4.79
C SER A 150 2.47 23.99 4.98
N VAL A 151 2.25 23.57 6.22
CA VAL A 151 1.78 22.19 6.51
C VAL A 151 0.49 21.89 5.76
N ALA A 152 -0.41 22.88 5.63
CA ALA A 152 -1.64 22.74 4.86
C ALA A 152 -1.37 22.41 3.38
N ASP A 153 -0.37 23.04 2.74
CA ASP A 153 0.00 22.75 1.35
C ASP A 153 0.67 21.38 1.20
N ALA A 154 1.48 20.96 2.17
CA ALA A 154 2.02 19.60 2.21
C ALA A 154 0.92 18.54 2.34
N VAL A 155 -0.10 18.79 3.18
CA VAL A 155 -1.28 17.92 3.30
C VAL A 155 -2.11 17.91 2.01
N ARG A 156 -2.32 19.06 1.36
CA ARG A 156 -3.01 19.14 0.06
C ARG A 156 -2.28 18.34 -1.01
N ALA A 157 -0.95 18.44 -1.06
CA ALA A 157 -0.12 17.64 -1.97
C ALA A 157 -0.30 16.14 -1.70
N PHE A 158 -0.20 15.72 -0.43
CA PHE A 158 -0.41 14.34 -0.04
C PHE A 158 -1.78 13.81 -0.49
N LEU A 159 -2.85 14.52 -0.16
CA LEU A 159 -4.22 14.11 -0.50
C LEU A 159 -4.44 14.05 -2.00
N TYR A 160 -3.89 15.00 -2.77
CA TYR A 160 -3.98 14.98 -4.23
C TYR A 160 -3.35 13.70 -4.81
N PHE A 161 -2.12 13.37 -4.40
CA PHE A 161 -1.46 12.15 -4.88
C PHE A 161 -2.13 10.88 -4.34
N HIS A 162 -2.67 10.91 -3.13
CA HIS A 162 -3.46 9.80 -2.57
C HIS A 162 -4.69 9.50 -3.45
N THR A 163 -5.42 10.53 -3.87
CA THR A 163 -6.56 10.37 -4.78
C THR A 163 -6.13 9.75 -6.12
N LEU A 164 -4.98 10.13 -6.68
CA LEU A 164 -4.46 9.50 -7.90
C LEU A 164 -4.16 8.00 -7.73
N VAL A 165 -3.70 7.60 -6.53
CA VAL A 165 -3.49 6.20 -6.18
C VAL A 165 -4.82 5.46 -6.08
N ASP A 166 -5.79 6.00 -5.34
CA ASP A 166 -7.12 5.41 -5.16
C ASP A 166 -7.83 5.21 -6.51
N GLU A 167 -7.80 6.22 -7.38
CA GLU A 167 -8.36 6.14 -8.74
C GLU A 167 -7.67 5.08 -9.60
N GLY A 168 -6.35 4.90 -9.42
CA GLY A 168 -5.59 3.85 -10.10
C GLY A 168 -6.06 2.46 -9.70
N ILE A 169 -6.36 2.26 -8.41
CA ILE A 169 -6.89 0.99 -7.87
C ILE A 169 -8.31 0.74 -8.37
N LEU A 170 -9.18 1.76 -8.33
CA LEU A 170 -10.57 1.66 -8.79
C LEU A 170 -10.66 1.31 -10.28
N GLN A 171 -9.84 1.94 -11.14
CA GLN A 171 -9.82 1.63 -12.56
C GLN A 171 -9.40 0.17 -12.83
N LEU A 172 -8.46 -0.37 -12.04
CA LEU A 172 -8.08 -1.77 -12.15
C LEU A 172 -9.25 -2.70 -11.78
N ALA A 173 -10.01 -2.34 -10.74
CA ALA A 173 -11.19 -3.08 -10.33
C ALA A 173 -12.26 -3.09 -11.44
N GLU A 174 -12.49 -1.97 -12.13
CA GLU A 174 -13.42 -1.89 -13.26
C GLU A 174 -12.99 -2.77 -14.45
N VAL A 175 -11.70 -2.74 -14.81
CA VAL A 175 -11.16 -3.53 -15.92
C VAL A 175 -11.23 -5.04 -15.65
N ARG A 176 -11.10 -5.47 -14.39
CA ARG A 176 -11.15 -6.89 -14.00
C ARG A 176 -12.53 -7.39 -13.56
N GLY A 177 -13.40 -6.52 -13.07
CA GLY A 177 -14.76 -6.86 -12.61
C GLY A 177 -15.68 -7.49 -13.67
N ALA A 178 -15.28 -7.47 -14.94
CA ALA A 178 -15.96 -8.17 -16.04
C ALA A 178 -15.63 -9.68 -16.14
N ARG A 179 -14.67 -10.22 -15.39
CA ARG A 179 -14.29 -11.64 -15.40
C ARG A 179 -14.12 -12.16 -13.96
N GLU A 180 -15.25 -12.61 -13.41
CA GLU A 180 -15.47 -13.55 -12.29
C GLU A 180 -14.43 -13.65 -11.16
N GLN A 181 -14.92 -13.40 -9.93
CA GLN A 181 -14.42 -13.80 -8.60
C GLN A 181 -12.89 -13.87 -8.43
N ASP A 182 -12.31 -12.77 -7.95
CA ASP A 182 -11.29 -12.85 -6.91
C ASP A 182 -11.13 -11.48 -6.23
N ILE A 183 -10.77 -11.51 -4.94
CA ILE A 183 -10.66 -10.37 -4.01
C ILE A 183 -9.27 -9.62 -4.03
N PRO A 184 -8.40 -9.61 -5.08
CA PRO A 184 -7.08 -8.95 -5.01
C PRO A 184 -7.09 -7.42 -4.88
N TRP A 185 -8.08 -6.74 -5.46
CA TRP A 185 -8.09 -5.26 -5.47
C TRP A 185 -8.45 -4.66 -4.12
N VAL A 186 -9.29 -5.35 -3.34
CA VAL A 186 -9.63 -4.96 -1.97
C VAL A 186 -8.43 -5.11 -1.04
N GLU A 187 -7.68 -6.22 -1.18
CA GLU A 187 -6.43 -6.40 -0.44
C GLU A 187 -5.38 -5.35 -0.84
N SER A 188 -5.23 -5.09 -2.13
CA SER A 188 -4.36 -4.01 -2.65
C SER A 188 -4.74 -2.65 -2.07
N LEU A 189 -6.04 -2.34 -2.00
CA LEU A 189 -6.55 -1.11 -1.39
C LEU A 189 -6.16 -1.02 0.09
N TYR A 190 -6.35 -2.09 0.86
CA TYR A 190 -5.97 -2.10 2.28
C TYR A 190 -4.45 -1.97 2.50
N GLN A 191 -3.64 -2.59 1.65
CA GLN A 191 -2.18 -2.47 1.72
C GLN A 191 -1.71 -1.04 1.43
N VAL A 192 -2.26 -0.41 0.40
CA VAL A 192 -1.98 0.99 0.06
C VAL A 192 -2.42 1.91 1.20
N GLN A 193 -3.65 1.75 1.70
CA GLN A 193 -4.17 2.54 2.82
C GLN A 193 -3.35 2.37 4.10
N ALA A 194 -2.88 1.16 4.38
CA ALA A 194 -2.02 0.91 5.54
C ALA A 194 -0.70 1.69 5.47
N ILE A 195 -0.13 1.87 4.27
CA ILE A 195 1.07 2.68 4.07
C ILE A 195 0.75 4.17 4.17
N THR A 196 -0.27 4.63 3.45
CA THR A 196 -0.59 6.07 3.38
C THR A 196 -1.08 6.62 4.72
N ASN A 197 -1.78 5.82 5.52
CA ASN A 197 -2.25 6.20 6.85
C ASN A 197 -1.12 6.37 7.89
N GLU A 198 0.09 5.84 7.64
CA GLU A 198 1.27 6.10 8.48
C GLU A 198 2.01 7.37 8.04
N ILE A 199 2.02 7.66 6.73
CA ILE A 199 2.78 8.79 6.17
C ILE A 199 2.20 10.14 6.60
N LEU A 200 0.87 10.32 6.51
CA LEU A 200 0.24 11.62 6.74
C LEU A 200 0.40 12.13 8.19
N PRO A 201 0.15 11.31 9.23
CA PRO A 201 0.39 11.73 10.61
C PRO A 201 1.87 12.07 10.86
N ALA A 202 2.80 11.21 10.39
CA ALA A 202 4.23 11.42 10.56
C ALA A 202 4.72 12.71 9.88
N LEU A 203 4.18 13.04 8.69
CA LEU A 203 4.41 14.32 8.02
C LEU A 203 3.98 15.50 8.88
N ILE A 204 2.76 15.47 9.41
CA ILE A 204 2.21 16.57 10.22
C ILE A 204 3.03 16.75 11.50
N GLU A 205 3.36 15.66 12.19
CA GLU A 205 4.15 15.67 13.42
C GLU A 205 5.56 16.23 13.20
N ALA A 206 6.26 15.76 12.16
CA ALA A 206 7.60 16.24 11.84
C ALA A 206 7.59 17.68 11.33
N ALA A 207 6.54 18.11 10.64
CA ALA A 207 6.40 19.50 10.18
C ALA A 207 6.17 20.49 11.33
N HIS A 208 5.56 20.05 12.44
CA HIS A 208 5.35 20.88 13.63
C HIS A 208 6.50 20.81 14.64
N SER A 209 7.41 19.85 14.51
CA SER A 209 8.51 19.65 15.45
C SER A 209 9.58 20.75 15.41
N PHE A 210 9.60 21.58 14.35
CA PHE A 210 10.44 22.77 14.24
C PHE A 210 9.54 24.01 14.14
N PRO A 211 9.31 24.75 15.23
CA PRO A 211 8.51 25.96 15.15
C PRO A 211 9.21 26.98 14.24
N HIS A 212 8.51 27.40 13.18
CA HIS A 212 8.90 28.58 12.42
C HIS A 212 8.91 29.80 13.36
N GLU A 213 10.07 30.44 13.56
CA GLU A 213 10.21 31.72 14.26
C GLU A 213 9.54 32.92 13.51
N GLN A 214 8.64 32.66 12.56
CA GLN A 214 7.93 33.70 11.80
C GLN A 214 6.42 33.47 11.79
N GLU A 215 5.82 33.51 12.98
CA GLU A 215 4.40 33.84 13.15
C GLU A 215 4.26 35.38 13.19
N ALA A 216 4.51 36.03 12.06
CA ALA A 216 3.99 37.38 11.82
C ALA A 216 2.57 37.24 11.26
N SER A 217 1.59 37.27 12.16
CA SER A 217 0.18 37.56 11.89
C SER A 217 -0.46 36.80 10.72
N VAL A 218 -0.77 35.52 10.91
CA VAL A 218 -1.83 34.85 10.14
C VAL A 218 -3.09 34.85 11.01
N PRO A 219 -4.21 35.46 10.59
CA PRO A 219 -5.41 35.47 11.41
C PRO A 219 -5.93 34.03 11.57
N LEU A 220 -6.23 33.65 12.82
CA LEU A 220 -6.85 32.36 13.15
C LEU A 220 -8.11 32.14 12.31
N ASN A 221 -8.02 31.29 11.29
CA ASN A 221 -9.19 30.63 10.69
C ASN A 221 -8.92 29.18 10.24
N ASP A 222 -7.74 28.60 10.52
CA ASP A 222 -7.39 27.25 10.04
C ASP A 222 -7.74 26.09 11.01
N LEU A 223 -8.29 26.38 12.18
CA LEU A 223 -8.84 25.34 13.05
C LEU A 223 -10.14 24.74 12.49
N GLU A 224 -10.90 25.46 11.66
CA GLU A 224 -12.12 24.89 11.07
C GLU A 224 -11.84 23.71 10.13
N THR A 225 -10.71 23.71 9.40
CA THR A 225 -10.43 22.69 8.38
C THR A 225 -10.08 21.33 9.01
N ILE A 226 -9.28 21.32 10.08
CA ILE A 226 -8.90 20.08 10.79
C ILE A 226 -10.10 19.53 11.60
N TYR A 227 -10.88 20.42 12.22
CA TYR A 227 -12.12 20.02 12.89
C TYR A 227 -13.20 19.58 11.90
N SER A 228 -13.20 20.07 10.65
CA SER A 228 -14.14 19.69 9.59
C SER A 228 -13.92 18.25 9.12
N VAL A 229 -12.67 17.81 8.95
CA VAL A 229 -12.37 16.41 8.53
C VAL A 229 -12.71 15.41 9.65
N LYS A 230 -12.39 15.74 10.91
CA LYS A 230 -12.80 14.91 12.07
C LYS A 230 -14.32 14.92 12.26
N ARG A 231 -14.99 16.07 12.07
CA ARG A 231 -16.47 16.17 12.09
C ARG A 231 -17.11 15.39 10.94
N PHE A 232 -16.50 15.39 9.76
CA PHE A 232 -16.99 14.68 8.58
C PHE A 232 -16.93 13.17 8.79
N LEU A 233 -15.82 12.64 9.30
CA LEU A 233 -15.68 11.21 9.63
C LEU A 233 -16.65 10.78 10.74
N VAL A 234 -16.84 11.61 11.78
CA VAL A 234 -17.81 11.37 12.85
C VAL A 234 -19.25 11.46 12.33
N ALA A 235 -19.58 12.43 11.48
CA ALA A 235 -20.89 12.55 10.85
C ALA A 235 -21.19 11.35 9.94
N CYS A 236 -20.21 10.87 9.17
CA CYS A 236 -20.35 9.64 8.39
C CYS A 236 -20.59 8.42 9.28
N LEU A 237 -19.89 8.30 10.42
CA LEU A 237 -20.12 7.19 11.37
C LEU A 237 -21.54 7.23 11.97
N ILE A 238 -22.03 8.43 12.33
CA ILE A 238 -23.37 8.64 12.89
C ILE A 238 -24.46 8.31 11.86
N ILE A 239 -24.28 8.68 10.60
CA ILE A 239 -25.22 8.41 9.51
C ILE A 239 -25.26 6.90 9.17
N VAL A 240 -24.12 6.21 9.19
CA VAL A 240 -24.03 4.78 8.85
C VAL A 240 -24.60 3.88 9.97
N GLU A 241 -24.44 4.25 11.23
CA GLU A 241 -24.91 3.45 12.38
C GLU A 241 -26.32 3.86 12.88
N GLY A 242 -26.95 4.87 12.26
CA GLY A 242 -28.35 5.23 12.52
C GLY A 242 -28.62 5.83 13.91
N TYR A 243 -27.66 6.55 14.50
CA TYR A 243 -27.85 7.23 15.78
C TYR A 243 -28.61 8.54 15.61
N ASP A 244 -29.79 8.65 16.24
CA ASP A 244 -30.62 9.85 16.22
C ASP A 244 -30.07 10.88 17.23
N CYS A 245 -29.19 11.78 16.79
CA CYS A 245 -28.55 12.79 17.64
C CYS A 245 -29.48 13.97 17.94
N SER A 246 -30.44 13.76 18.84
CA SER A 246 -31.30 14.83 19.39
C SER A 246 -30.64 15.65 20.51
N CYS A 247 -29.43 15.29 20.95
CA CYS A 247 -28.70 15.95 22.02
C CYS A 247 -27.46 16.68 21.46
N GLY A 248 -27.30 17.95 21.84
CA GLY A 248 -26.24 18.83 21.32
C GLY A 248 -24.83 18.27 21.52
N TRP A 249 -23.95 18.57 20.55
CA TRP A 249 -22.59 18.03 20.36
C TRP A 249 -21.67 18.01 21.61
N SER A 250 -21.93 18.83 22.62
CA SER A 250 -21.15 18.86 23.87
C SER A 250 -21.38 17.64 24.78
N GLN A 251 -22.46 16.88 24.60
CA GLN A 251 -22.79 15.71 25.42
C GLN A 251 -22.26 14.38 24.84
N CYS A 252 -21.78 14.36 23.59
CA CYS A 252 -21.26 13.14 22.93
C CYS A 252 -19.76 12.89 23.21
N VAL A 253 -19.07 13.85 23.84
CA VAL A 253 -17.64 13.79 24.16
C VAL A 253 -17.20 12.56 24.97
N PRO A 254 -18.01 11.94 25.87
CA PRO A 254 -17.56 10.78 26.63
C PRO A 254 -17.48 9.47 25.81
N ILE A 255 -18.20 9.38 24.68
CA ILE A 255 -18.15 8.20 23.80
C ILE A 255 -16.86 8.21 22.96
N LEU A 256 -16.28 9.40 22.76
CA LEU A 256 -15.10 9.63 21.93
C LEU A 256 -13.81 9.00 22.49
N HIS A 257 -13.76 8.68 23.79
CA HIS A 257 -12.58 8.07 24.41
C HIS A 257 -12.51 6.54 24.24
N VAL A 258 -13.61 5.91 23.81
CA VAL A 258 -13.71 4.45 23.67
C VAL A 258 -13.38 3.99 22.25
N VAL A 259 -13.59 4.82 21.24
CA VAL A 259 -13.38 4.43 19.83
C VAL A 259 -11.88 4.38 19.45
N THR A 260 -11.00 4.97 20.26
CA THR A 260 -9.55 4.93 20.05
C THR A 260 -8.87 3.65 20.56
N TYR A 261 -9.57 2.79 21.31
CA TYR A 261 -9.00 1.51 21.75
C TYR A 261 -10.02 0.37 21.56
N ASP A 262 -9.69 -0.49 20.60
CA ASP A 262 -10.11 -1.90 20.55
C ASP A 262 -11.52 -2.23 20.00
N VAL A 263 -11.59 -2.46 18.67
CA VAL A 263 -12.81 -2.90 17.95
C VAL A 263 -13.22 -4.35 18.30
N ILE A 264 -12.40 -5.11 19.03
CA ILE A 264 -12.67 -6.53 19.33
C ILE A 264 -13.39 -6.75 20.68
N SER A 265 -13.35 -5.79 21.61
CA SER A 265 -13.95 -5.97 22.95
C SER A 265 -15.42 -5.53 23.10
N PHE A 266 -16.02 -4.89 22.09
CA PHE A 266 -17.35 -4.27 22.22
C PHE A 266 -18.52 -5.27 22.42
N LYS A 267 -18.34 -6.56 22.10
CA LYS A 267 -19.39 -7.59 22.32
C LYS A 267 -19.58 -8.02 23.78
N ARG A 268 -18.67 -7.68 24.70
CA ARG A 268 -18.70 -8.20 26.08
C ARG A 268 -19.37 -7.25 27.10
N PHE A 269 -19.76 -6.04 26.66
CA PHE A 269 -20.31 -5.00 27.55
C PHE A 269 -21.79 -4.66 27.29
N LEU A 270 -22.51 -5.47 26.52
CA LEU A 270 -23.95 -5.32 26.38
C LEU A 270 -24.63 -5.93 27.62
N PRO A 271 -25.40 -5.17 28.43
CA PRO A 271 -26.33 -5.78 29.35
C PRO A 271 -27.35 -6.58 28.54
N ALA A 272 -27.65 -7.80 29.02
CA ALA A 272 -28.67 -8.66 28.42
C ALA A 272 -29.95 -7.86 28.19
N ARG A 273 -30.51 -7.94 26.97
CA ARG A 273 -31.84 -7.41 26.65
C ARG A 273 -32.81 -7.96 27.69
N ASN A 274 -33.35 -7.09 28.54
CA ASN A 274 -34.54 -7.40 29.31
C ASN A 274 -35.68 -7.59 28.31
N GLU A 275 -36.03 -8.85 28.06
CA GLU A 275 -37.40 -9.24 27.77
C GLU A 275 -38.27 -8.71 28.92
N GLY A 276 -39.22 -7.82 28.64
CA GLY A 276 -40.08 -7.33 29.72
C GLY A 276 -40.85 -6.06 29.45
N GLY A 277 -41.73 -6.10 28.44
CA GLY A 277 -43.11 -5.61 28.52
C GLY A 277 -43.41 -4.17 28.92
N ARG A 278 -44.27 -3.54 28.12
CA ARG A 278 -45.54 -3.05 28.67
C ARG A 278 -46.67 -3.15 27.64
N ARG A 279 -47.62 -4.03 27.99
CA ARG A 279 -49.02 -3.99 27.54
C ARG A 279 -49.65 -2.67 27.98
N ARG A 280 -50.47 -2.05 27.14
CA ARG A 280 -51.94 -2.07 27.24
C ARG A 280 -52.53 -1.35 26.04
#